data_AF-A0A348UN67-F1
#
_entry.id   AF-A0A348UN67-F1
#
_cell.length_a   1.000
_cell.length_b   1.000
_cell.length_c   1.000
_cell.angle_alpha   90.00
_cell.angle_beta   90.00
_cell.angle_gamma   90.00
#
_symmetry.space_group_name_H-M   'P 1'
#
loop_
_entity.id
_entity.type
_entity.pdbx_description
1 polymer ?
#
loop_
_entity_poly.entity_id
_entity_poly.type
_entity_poly.pdbx_seq_one_letter_code
_entity_poly.pdbx_strand_id
1 'polypeptide(L)'
;MHSARRSASLRSALISLATTLSGALLVIGIVALFAVWSMNRAWREGLAAADGLEQIAYRATQTQVDFKIGVQEWKNILLRGESPEDLQHYQQAFESRQGRVAEHLAVLAEASRRLELESSTIQIDELIRQHSIDIARYESALTQALTPDGRLPLAAATKVDRTVRGIDRRLESSIDTLAAESQALATERLSILSRELEDRYRTLRSVLYVLLAVAFLLVGLSLFGALRATRNT
;
A
#
# COMPACT_ATOMS: atom_id res chain seq x y z
N MET A 1 10.62 -44.84 -61.30
CA MET A 1 11.55 -44.36 -60.26
C MET A 1 11.44 -42.85 -59.95
N HIS A 2 11.14 -41.98 -60.92
CA HIS A 2 10.96 -40.53 -60.67
C HIS A 2 9.77 -40.15 -59.76
N SER A 3 8.63 -40.84 -59.87
CA SER A 3 7.44 -40.58 -59.03
C SER A 3 7.67 -40.91 -57.55
N ALA A 4 8.36 -42.02 -57.26
CA ALA A 4 8.67 -42.45 -55.90
C ALA A 4 9.61 -41.46 -55.18
N ARG A 5 10.65 -40.95 -55.85
CA ARG A 5 11.58 -39.95 -55.28
C ARG A 5 10.90 -38.60 -54.98
N ARG A 6 10.01 -38.12 -55.87
CA ARG A 6 9.21 -36.89 -55.63
C ARG A 6 8.27 -37.02 -54.44
N SER A 7 7.61 -38.18 -54.28
CA SER A 7 6.71 -38.40 -53.15
C SER A 7 7.43 -38.44 -51.80
N ALA A 8 8.67 -38.95 -51.77
CA ALA A 8 9.50 -38.99 -50.57
C ALA A 8 10.04 -37.60 -50.17
N SER A 9 10.47 -36.77 -51.13
CA SER A 9 10.94 -35.39 -50.85
C SER A 9 9.83 -34.44 -50.41
N LEU A 10 8.61 -34.61 -50.94
CA LEU A 10 7.43 -33.87 -50.49
C LEU A 10 7.05 -34.24 -49.06
N ARG A 11 7.07 -35.53 -48.71
CA ARG A 11 6.74 -36.00 -47.36
C ARG A 11 7.72 -35.48 -46.32
N SER A 12 9.03 -35.54 -46.58
CA SER A 12 10.04 -35.03 -45.64
C SER A 12 9.94 -33.51 -45.46
N ALA A 13 9.66 -32.76 -46.54
CA ALA A 13 9.44 -31.33 -46.50
C ALA A 13 8.20 -30.94 -45.65
N LEU A 14 7.08 -31.64 -45.82
CA LEU A 14 5.86 -31.42 -45.04
C LEU A 14 6.06 -31.78 -43.56
N ILE A 15 6.75 -32.88 -43.27
CA ILE A 15 7.06 -33.28 -41.89
C ILE A 15 7.98 -32.25 -41.22
N SER A 16 9.01 -31.76 -41.92
CA SER A 16 9.90 -30.71 -41.40
C SER A 16 9.11 -29.44 -41.07
N LEU A 17 8.27 -28.96 -41.99
CA LEU A 17 7.44 -27.76 -41.79
C LEU A 17 6.49 -27.93 -40.60
N ALA A 18 5.78 -29.06 -40.53
CA ALA A 18 4.84 -29.36 -39.44
C ALA A 18 5.55 -29.45 -38.08
N THR A 19 6.74 -30.04 -38.05
CA THR A 19 7.56 -30.14 -36.83
C THR A 19 8.07 -28.78 -36.38
N THR A 20 8.57 -27.95 -37.30
CA THR A 20 9.01 -26.58 -37.01
C THR A 20 7.88 -25.71 -36.49
N LEU A 21 6.70 -25.76 -37.12
CA LEU A 21 5.51 -25.02 -36.68
C LEU A 21 5.06 -25.47 -35.30
N SER A 22 4.92 -26.78 -35.10
CA SER A 22 4.47 -27.35 -33.82
C SER A 22 5.46 -27.03 -32.69
N GLY A 23 6.76 -27.16 -32.95
CA GLY A 23 7.81 -26.82 -32.00
C GLY A 23 7.83 -25.34 -31.64
N ALA A 24 7.71 -24.46 -32.64
CA ALA A 24 7.65 -23.01 -32.41
C ALA A 24 6.42 -22.61 -31.59
N LEU A 25 5.25 -23.14 -31.94
CA LEU A 25 4.01 -22.90 -31.19
C LEU A 25 4.11 -23.40 -29.74
N LEU A 26 4.72 -24.56 -29.52
CA LEU A 26 4.91 -25.12 -28.20
C LEU A 26 5.83 -24.23 -27.35
N VAL A 27 6.97 -23.78 -27.90
CA VAL A 27 7.90 -22.88 -27.20
C VAL A 27 7.24 -21.54 -26.89
N ILE A 28 6.57 -20.92 -27.86
CA ILE A 28 5.85 -19.65 -27.65
C ILE A 28 4.76 -19.84 -26.58
N GLY A 29 4.00 -20.94 -26.63
CA GLY A 29 2.97 -21.25 -25.66
C GLY A 29 3.52 -21.38 -24.24
N ILE A 30 4.62 -22.10 -24.05
CA ILE A 30 5.28 -22.23 -22.73
C ILE A 30 5.74 -20.86 -22.22
N VAL A 31 6.41 -20.07 -23.07
CA VAL A 31 6.91 -18.75 -22.66
C VAL A 31 5.76 -17.78 -22.36
N ALA A 32 4.69 -17.82 -23.14
CA ALA A 32 3.50 -17.01 -22.90
C ALA A 32 2.82 -17.37 -21.58
N LEU A 33 2.65 -18.67 -21.28
CA LEU A 33 2.09 -19.14 -20.01
C LEU A 33 2.98 -18.73 -18.83
N PHE A 34 4.30 -18.88 -18.97
CA PHE A 34 5.25 -18.41 -17.95
C PHE A 34 5.16 -16.89 -17.74
N ALA A 35 5.08 -16.11 -18.81
CA ALA A 35 4.93 -14.66 -18.76
C ALA A 35 3.64 -14.26 -18.02
N VAL A 36 2.52 -14.90 -18.32
CA VAL A 36 1.24 -14.68 -17.63
C VAL A 36 1.32 -15.05 -16.16
N TRP A 37 1.89 -16.22 -15.83
CA TRP A 37 2.08 -16.66 -14.46
C TRP A 37 2.97 -15.70 -13.66
N SER A 38 4.11 -15.31 -14.22
CA SER A 38 5.07 -14.39 -13.62
C SER A 38 4.44 -13.01 -13.39
N MET A 39 3.70 -12.48 -14.37
CA MET A 39 3.00 -11.20 -14.25
C MET A 39 1.91 -11.26 -13.17
N ASN A 40 1.11 -12.32 -13.17
CA ASN A 40 0.02 -12.47 -12.20
C ASN A 40 0.56 -12.62 -10.76
N ARG A 41 1.69 -13.31 -10.60
CA ARG A 41 2.38 -13.39 -9.32
C ARG A 41 2.90 -12.02 -8.86
N ALA A 42 3.62 -11.31 -9.74
CA ALA A 42 4.14 -9.98 -9.46
C ALA A 42 3.03 -8.97 -9.12
N TRP A 43 1.91 -9.04 -9.85
CA TRP A 43 0.74 -8.19 -9.61
C TRP A 43 0.11 -8.45 -8.24
N ARG A 44 -0.06 -9.72 -7.85
CA ARG A 44 -0.63 -10.10 -6.56
C ARG A 44 0.24 -9.69 -5.38
N GLU A 45 1.54 -9.95 -5.48
CA GLU A 45 2.52 -9.53 -4.45
C GLU A 45 2.55 -8.00 -4.34
N GLY A 46 2.53 -7.30 -5.47
CA GLY A 46 2.47 -5.84 -5.54
C GLY A 46 1.21 -5.25 -4.90
N LEU A 47 0.03 -5.80 -5.22
CA LEU A 47 -1.24 -5.34 -4.66
C LEU A 47 -1.28 -5.49 -3.13
N ALA A 48 -0.81 -6.63 -2.60
CA ALA A 48 -0.77 -6.85 -1.16
C ALA A 48 0.16 -5.85 -0.44
N ALA A 49 1.30 -5.53 -1.05
CA ALA A 49 2.21 -4.51 -0.52
C ALA A 49 1.61 -3.09 -0.58
N ALA A 50 0.93 -2.76 -1.69
CA ALA A 50 0.26 -1.47 -1.87
C ALA A 50 -0.88 -1.28 -0.87
N ASP A 51 -1.75 -2.28 -0.70
CA ASP A 51 -2.86 -2.27 0.25
C ASP A 51 -2.36 -2.09 1.69
N GLY A 52 -1.27 -2.78 2.06
CA GLY A 52 -0.65 -2.61 3.39
C GLY A 52 -0.16 -1.19 3.66
N LEU A 53 0.44 -0.53 2.67
CA LEU A 53 0.91 0.85 2.80
C LEU A 53 -0.22 1.88 2.79
N GLU A 54 -1.25 1.66 1.96
CA GLU A 54 -2.44 2.50 1.92
C GLU A 54 -3.18 2.46 3.27
N GLN A 55 -3.30 1.27 3.87
CA GLN A 55 -3.89 1.14 5.20
C GLN A 55 -3.11 1.88 6.30
N ILE A 56 -1.76 1.95 6.20
CA ILE A 56 -0.93 2.74 7.12
C ILE A 56 -1.21 4.23 6.93
N ALA A 57 -1.17 4.73 5.69
CA ALA A 57 -1.44 6.13 5.38
C ALA A 57 -2.85 6.55 5.82
N TYR A 58 -3.85 5.70 5.54
CA TYR A 58 -5.22 5.91 5.98
C TYR A 58 -5.31 5.98 7.50
N ARG A 59 -4.71 5.03 8.22
CA ARG A 59 -4.72 5.03 9.70
C ARG A 59 -4.02 6.24 10.29
N ALA A 60 -2.89 6.67 9.75
CA ALA A 60 -2.19 7.88 10.20
C ALA A 60 -3.09 9.13 10.03
N THR A 61 -3.84 9.19 8.92
CA THR A 61 -4.84 10.24 8.69
C THR A 61 -6.01 10.15 9.69
N GLN A 62 -6.48 8.95 10.01
CA GLN A 62 -7.52 8.77 11.04
C GLN A 62 -7.02 9.20 12.43
N THR A 63 -5.79 8.88 12.80
CA THR A 63 -5.14 9.38 14.03
C THR A 63 -5.20 10.90 14.09
N GLN A 64 -4.85 11.58 12.99
CA GLN A 64 -4.90 13.03 12.87
C GLN A 64 -6.31 13.58 13.09
N VAL A 65 -7.30 12.99 12.43
CA VAL A 65 -8.70 13.41 12.53
C VAL A 65 -9.22 13.22 13.96
N ASP A 66 -9.04 12.03 14.55
CA ASP A 66 -9.53 11.74 15.89
C ASP A 66 -8.81 12.58 16.96
N PHE A 67 -7.52 12.88 16.77
CA PHE A 67 -6.79 13.80 17.63
C PHE A 67 -7.38 15.21 17.59
N LYS A 68 -7.62 15.76 16.39
CA LYS A 68 -8.20 17.11 16.21
C LYS A 68 -9.62 17.20 16.79
N ILE A 69 -10.41 16.14 16.62
CA ILE A 69 -11.74 16.07 17.26
C ILE A 69 -11.58 15.99 18.78
N GLY A 70 -10.66 15.18 19.31
CA GLY A 70 -10.37 15.12 20.73
C GLY A 70 -9.99 16.48 21.33
N VAL A 71 -9.13 17.26 20.67
CA VAL A 71 -8.81 18.64 21.10
C VAL A 71 -10.05 19.53 21.08
N GLN A 72 -10.97 19.32 20.14
CA GLN A 72 -12.23 20.06 20.11
C GLN A 72 -13.17 19.66 21.25
N GLU A 73 -13.27 18.38 21.59
CA GLU A 73 -14.04 17.93 22.74
C GLU A 73 -13.47 18.45 24.06
N TRP A 74 -12.14 18.51 24.17
CA TRP A 74 -11.49 19.17 25.30
C TRP A 74 -11.91 20.64 25.43
N LYS A 75 -11.96 21.39 24.32
CA LYS A 75 -12.48 22.77 24.35
C LYS A 75 -13.96 22.80 24.74
N ASN A 76 -14.76 21.83 24.31
CA ASN A 76 -16.18 21.75 24.67
C ASN A 76 -16.36 21.51 26.17
N ILE A 77 -15.53 20.69 26.81
CA ILE A 77 -15.48 20.53 28.29
C ILE A 77 -15.29 21.89 28.96
N LEU A 78 -14.30 22.67 28.51
CA LEU A 78 -13.98 23.97 29.11
C LEU A 78 -15.07 25.02 28.87
N LEU A 79 -15.75 24.97 27.73
CA LEU A 79 -16.77 25.95 27.33
C LEU A 79 -18.16 25.63 27.88
N ARG A 80 -18.49 24.35 28.11
CA ARG A 80 -19.85 23.89 28.43
C ARG A 80 -19.93 23.02 29.69
N GLY A 81 -18.82 22.72 30.34
CA GLY A 81 -18.76 21.87 31.54
C GLY A 81 -19.36 22.46 32.82
N GLU A 82 -20.05 23.61 32.76
CA GLU A 82 -20.75 24.15 33.92
C GLU A 82 -21.91 23.27 34.38
N SER A 83 -22.55 22.57 33.44
CA SER A 83 -23.57 21.55 33.71
C SER A 83 -22.91 20.19 33.90
N PRO A 84 -23.26 19.41 34.94
CA PRO A 84 -22.76 18.04 35.12
C PRO A 84 -23.05 17.14 33.90
N GLU A 85 -24.20 17.33 33.26
CA GLU A 85 -24.61 16.52 32.10
C GLU A 85 -23.74 16.81 30.88
N ASP A 86 -23.54 18.08 30.54
CA ASP A 86 -22.68 18.49 29.43
C ASP A 86 -21.22 18.10 29.70
N LEU A 87 -20.76 18.29 30.94
CA LEU A 87 -19.41 17.89 31.36
C LEU A 87 -19.20 16.39 31.13
N GLN A 88 -20.11 15.56 31.62
CA GLN A 88 -20.02 14.11 31.45
C GLN A 88 -20.04 13.72 29.97
N HIS A 89 -20.92 14.33 29.17
CA HIS A 89 -21.02 14.07 27.74
C HIS A 89 -19.69 14.36 27.01
N TYR A 90 -19.13 15.55 27.21
CA TYR A 90 -17.89 15.94 26.53
C TYR A 90 -16.65 15.23 27.08
N GLN A 91 -16.62 14.87 28.37
CA GLN A 91 -15.58 14.01 28.95
C GLN A 91 -15.56 12.63 28.29
N GLN A 92 -16.72 11.97 28.18
CA GLN A 92 -16.81 10.67 27.51
C GLN A 92 -16.42 10.76 26.03
N ALA A 93 -16.83 11.82 25.34
CA ALA A 93 -16.44 12.06 23.95
C ALA A 93 -14.92 12.25 23.83
N PHE A 94 -14.30 13.01 24.73
CA PHE A 94 -12.86 13.20 24.78
C PHE A 94 -12.13 11.87 25.01
N GLU A 95 -12.49 11.13 26.06
CA GLU A 95 -11.90 9.83 26.40
C GLU A 95 -12.02 8.83 25.24
N SER A 96 -13.18 8.77 24.59
CA SER A 96 -13.39 7.92 23.41
C SER A 96 -12.48 8.28 22.24
N ARG A 97 -12.29 9.58 21.96
CA ARG A 97 -11.38 10.04 20.90
C ARG A 97 -9.93 9.73 21.24
N GLN A 98 -9.52 9.98 22.49
CA GLN A 98 -8.16 9.67 22.94
C GLN A 98 -7.87 8.16 22.90
N GLY A 99 -8.84 7.32 23.26
CA GLY A 99 -8.73 5.87 23.13
C GLY A 99 -8.50 5.43 21.69
N ARG A 100 -9.21 6.02 20.72
CA ARG A 100 -9.01 5.74 19.30
C ARG A 100 -7.65 6.21 18.78
N VAL A 101 -7.17 7.37 19.22
CA VAL A 101 -5.82 7.83 18.88
C VAL A 101 -4.77 6.82 19.38
N ALA A 102 -4.89 6.35 20.62
CA ALA A 102 -3.99 5.34 21.18
C ALA A 102 -4.05 4.02 20.39
N GLU A 103 -5.25 3.56 20.03
CA GLU A 103 -5.44 2.36 19.21
C GLU A 103 -4.78 2.51 17.84
N HIS A 104 -5.02 3.63 17.15
CA HIS A 104 -4.43 3.89 15.84
C HIS A 104 -2.90 3.93 15.91
N LEU A 105 -2.32 4.61 16.91
CA LEU A 105 -0.88 4.65 17.10
C LEU A 105 -0.30 3.26 17.39
N ALA A 106 -0.97 2.44 18.21
CA ALA A 106 -0.52 1.06 18.48
C ALA A 106 -0.52 0.19 17.21
N VAL A 107 -1.57 0.29 16.40
CA VAL A 107 -1.66 -0.43 15.12
C VAL A 107 -0.59 0.06 14.14
N LEU A 108 -0.35 1.37 14.08
CA LEU A 108 0.70 1.95 13.22
C LEU A 108 2.10 1.50 13.64
N ALA A 109 2.37 1.42 14.95
CA ALA A 109 3.64 0.91 15.47
C ALA A 109 3.88 -0.54 15.03
N GLU A 110 2.85 -1.38 15.15
CA GLU A 110 2.94 -2.79 14.77
C GLU A 110 3.10 -2.98 13.26
N ALA A 111 2.37 -2.21 12.47
CA ALA A 111 2.51 -2.22 11.02
C ALA A 111 3.89 -1.75 10.57
N SER A 112 4.43 -0.72 11.22
CA SER A 112 5.78 -0.19 10.93
C SER A 112 6.87 -1.20 11.26
N ARG A 113 6.76 -1.91 12.40
CA ARG A 113 7.67 -3.01 12.76
C ARG A 113 7.63 -4.15 11.75
N ARG A 114 6.44 -4.58 11.34
CA ARG A 114 6.26 -5.67 10.36
C ARG A 114 6.85 -5.32 8.98
N LEU A 115 6.83 -4.04 8.62
CA LEU A 115 7.41 -3.54 7.37
C LEU A 115 8.87 -3.07 7.52
N GLU A 116 9.49 -3.29 8.68
CA GLU A 116 10.88 -2.91 8.97
C GLU A 116 11.15 -1.41 8.75
N LEU A 117 10.15 -0.56 9.03
CA LEU A 117 10.23 0.89 8.94
C LEU A 117 10.78 1.46 10.27
N GLU A 118 12.08 1.32 10.50
CA GLU A 118 12.75 1.65 11.77
C GLU A 118 12.50 3.11 12.20
N SER A 119 12.70 4.07 11.29
CA SER A 119 12.49 5.50 11.57
C SER A 119 11.04 5.81 11.98
N SER A 120 10.06 5.25 11.26
CA SER A 120 8.63 5.42 11.58
C SER A 120 8.28 4.78 12.91
N THR A 121 8.86 3.62 13.22
CA THR A 121 8.63 2.92 14.50
C THR A 121 9.07 3.79 15.67
N ILE A 122 10.29 4.36 15.62
CA ILE A 122 10.83 5.23 16.67
C ILE A 122 9.94 6.48 16.86
N GLN A 123 9.52 7.09 15.75
CA GLN A 123 8.63 8.27 15.78
C GLN A 123 7.26 7.96 16.40
N ILE A 124 6.67 6.81 16.06
CA ILE A 124 5.37 6.38 16.58
C ILE A 124 5.47 6.02 18.06
N ASP A 125 6.53 5.34 18.50
CA ASP A 125 6.71 5.01 19.92
C ASP A 125 6.85 6.27 20.79
N GLU A 126 7.57 7.29 20.28
CA GLU A 126 7.65 8.60 20.93
C GLU A 126 6.30 9.32 20.95
N LEU A 127 5.51 9.23 19.88
CA LEU A 127 4.15 9.76 19.81
C LEU A 127 3.22 9.11 20.85
N ILE A 128 3.26 7.78 21.00
CA ILE A 128 2.48 7.04 22.00
C ILE A 128 2.83 7.54 23.41
N ARG A 129 4.13 7.65 23.70
CA ARG A 129 4.61 8.13 25.01
C ARG A 129 4.13 9.56 25.29
N GLN A 130 4.28 10.46 24.31
CA GLN A 130 3.89 11.85 24.46
C GLN A 130 2.37 12.01 24.62
N HIS A 131 1.59 11.27 23.82
CA HIS A 131 0.13 11.24 23.90
C HIS A 131 -0.36 10.81 25.29
N SER A 132 0.21 9.75 25.86
CA SER A 132 -0.11 9.30 27.22
C SER A 132 0.20 10.37 28.29
N ILE A 133 1.32 11.07 28.17
CA ILE A 133 1.69 12.15 29.09
C ILE A 133 0.72 13.32 29.01
N ASP A 134 0.32 13.71 27.80
CA ASP A 134 -0.57 14.86 27.60
C ASP A 134 -2.00 14.57 28.06
N ILE A 135 -2.51 13.35 27.85
CA ILE A 135 -3.79 12.90 28.42
C ILE A 135 -3.77 12.99 29.94
N ALA A 136 -2.74 12.44 30.59
CA ALA A 136 -2.65 12.47 32.06
C ALA A 136 -2.62 13.91 32.60
N ARG A 137 -2.03 14.85 31.85
CA ARG A 137 -2.06 16.29 32.19
C ARG A 137 -3.45 16.89 32.05
N TYR A 138 -4.17 16.58 30.97
CA TYR A 138 -5.56 17.02 30.79
C TYR A 138 -6.46 16.51 31.91
N GLU A 139 -6.43 15.20 32.19
CA GLU A 139 -7.25 14.55 33.23
C GLU A 139 -6.94 15.10 34.62
N SER A 140 -5.64 15.27 34.94
CA SER A 140 -5.22 15.82 36.24
C SER A 140 -5.67 17.27 36.41
N ALA A 141 -5.52 18.10 35.37
CA ALA A 141 -5.96 19.50 35.42
C ALA A 141 -7.48 19.61 35.57
N LEU A 142 -8.24 18.78 34.85
CA LEU A 142 -9.70 18.75 34.96
C LEU A 142 -10.15 18.31 36.34
N THR A 143 -9.63 17.19 36.84
CA THR A 143 -10.01 16.62 38.16
C THR A 143 -9.78 17.60 39.30
N GLN A 144 -8.67 18.33 39.28
CA GLN A 144 -8.35 19.34 40.30
C GLN A 144 -9.26 20.58 40.26
N ALA A 145 -10.00 20.79 39.16
CA ALA A 145 -10.83 21.96 38.93
C ALA A 145 -12.34 21.69 39.15
N LEU A 146 -12.73 20.41 39.30
CA LEU A 146 -14.12 20.04 39.54
C LEU A 146 -14.56 20.39 40.97
N THR A 147 -15.79 20.84 41.10
CA THR A 147 -16.46 20.99 42.39
C THR A 147 -16.93 19.63 42.93
N PRO A 148 -17.24 19.49 44.23
CA PRO A 148 -17.73 18.23 44.80
C PRO A 148 -19.02 17.70 44.17
N ASP A 149 -19.84 18.58 43.59
CA ASP A 149 -21.06 18.27 42.85
C ASP A 149 -20.82 17.98 41.36
N GLY A 150 -19.56 17.85 40.92
CA GLY A 150 -19.22 17.41 39.57
C GLY A 150 -19.44 18.49 38.50
N ARG A 151 -19.18 19.76 38.84
CA ARG A 151 -19.30 20.89 37.91
C ARG A 151 -17.93 21.50 37.64
N LEU A 152 -17.80 22.14 36.49
CA LEU A 152 -16.63 22.96 36.15
C LEU A 152 -17.05 24.44 36.02
N PRO A 153 -16.96 25.25 37.10
CA PRO A 153 -17.25 26.67 37.03
C PRO A 153 -16.33 27.38 36.04
N LEU A 154 -16.83 28.41 35.33
CA LEU A 154 -16.07 29.13 34.30
C LEU A 154 -14.69 29.63 34.76
N ALA A 155 -14.59 30.11 36.00
CA ALA A 155 -13.33 30.55 36.58
C ALA A 155 -12.31 29.41 36.72
N ALA A 156 -12.78 28.21 37.08
CA ALA A 156 -11.97 27.01 37.16
C ALA A 156 -11.58 26.53 35.74
N ALA A 157 -12.53 26.49 34.80
CA ALA A 157 -12.28 26.17 33.39
C ALA A 157 -11.19 27.07 32.78
N THR A 158 -11.24 28.38 33.05
CA THR A 158 -10.23 29.34 32.58
C THR A 158 -8.84 29.03 33.15
N LYS A 159 -8.76 28.59 34.41
CA LYS A 159 -7.49 28.19 35.04
C LYS A 159 -6.96 26.88 34.44
N VAL A 160 -7.85 25.93 34.17
CA VAL A 160 -7.51 24.67 33.47
C VAL A 160 -6.94 24.98 32.09
N ASP A 161 -7.65 25.77 31.26
CA ASP A 161 -7.20 26.16 29.92
C ASP A 161 -5.78 26.74 29.94
N ARG A 162 -5.51 27.67 30.87
CA ARG A 162 -4.18 28.28 31.02
C ARG A 162 -3.10 27.27 31.40
N THR A 163 -3.44 26.26 32.19
CA THR A 163 -2.49 25.24 32.68
C THR A 163 -2.05 24.30 31.56
N VAL A 164 -2.98 23.92 30.69
CA VAL A 164 -2.73 22.97 29.58
C VAL A 164 -2.54 23.67 28.23
N ARG A 165 -2.40 25.00 28.22
CA ARG A 165 -2.37 25.78 26.98
C ARG A 165 -1.21 25.34 26.09
N GLY A 166 -1.56 24.80 24.92
CA GLY A 166 -0.60 24.45 23.88
C GLY A 166 0.19 23.17 24.12
N ILE A 167 -0.19 22.34 25.10
CA ILE A 167 0.43 21.02 25.29
C ILE A 167 0.19 20.12 24.07
N ASP A 168 -0.95 20.29 23.39
CA ASP A 168 -1.35 19.59 22.18
C ASP A 168 -0.51 19.94 20.95
N ARG A 169 0.11 21.14 20.87
CA ARG A 169 0.73 21.63 19.62
C ARG A 169 1.87 20.76 19.11
N ARG A 170 2.73 20.28 20.00
CA ARG A 170 3.85 19.40 19.62
C ARG A 170 3.29 18.09 19.08
N LEU A 171 2.30 17.53 19.78
CA LEU A 171 1.69 16.27 19.41
C LEU A 171 0.90 16.38 18.09
N GLU A 172 0.14 17.46 17.90
CA GLU A 172 -0.56 17.79 16.65
C GLU A 172 0.43 17.83 15.49
N SER A 173 1.53 18.58 15.63
CA SER A 173 2.54 18.69 14.59
C SER A 173 3.18 17.34 14.27
N SER A 174 3.47 16.51 15.27
CA SER A 174 4.07 15.19 15.05
C SER A 174 3.10 14.21 14.37
N ILE A 175 1.80 14.27 14.70
CA ILE A 175 0.77 13.45 14.06
C ILE A 175 0.54 13.93 12.61
N ASP A 176 0.51 15.24 12.37
CA ASP A 176 0.40 15.84 11.04
C ASP A 176 1.59 15.39 10.15
N THR A 177 2.82 15.43 10.69
CA THR A 177 4.02 14.94 10.01
C THR A 177 3.92 13.44 9.71
N LEU A 178 3.54 12.61 10.69
CA LEU A 178 3.38 11.17 10.50
C LEU A 178 2.38 10.84 9.38
N ALA A 179 1.25 11.54 9.32
CA ALA A 179 0.25 11.37 8.28
C ALA A 179 0.80 11.75 6.89
N ALA A 180 1.49 12.89 6.79
CA ALA A 180 2.12 13.34 5.55
C ALA A 180 3.21 12.37 5.06
N GLU A 181 4.10 11.92 5.95
CA GLU A 181 5.16 10.97 5.65
C GLU A 181 4.60 9.61 5.23
N SER A 182 3.56 9.12 5.91
CA SER A 182 2.90 7.86 5.56
C SER A 182 2.25 7.93 4.18
N GLN A 183 1.59 9.04 3.86
CA GLN A 183 0.98 9.28 2.54
C GLN A 183 2.04 9.38 1.44
N ALA A 184 3.14 10.09 1.70
CA ALA A 184 4.26 10.20 0.77
C ALA A 184 4.90 8.84 0.49
N LEU A 185 5.15 8.05 1.54
CA LEU A 185 5.71 6.70 1.44
C LEU A 185 4.79 5.78 0.62
N ALA A 186 3.49 5.78 0.90
CA ALA A 186 2.52 4.97 0.15
C ALA A 186 2.50 5.35 -1.34
N THR A 187 2.49 6.65 -1.64
CA THR A 187 2.49 7.18 -3.01
C THR A 187 3.78 6.82 -3.75
N GLU A 188 4.94 6.99 -3.11
CA GLU A 188 6.24 6.66 -3.67
C GLU A 188 6.33 5.17 -4.00
N ARG A 189 5.99 4.30 -3.05
CA ARG A 189 6.07 2.84 -3.22
C ARG A 189 5.12 2.33 -4.30
N LEU A 190 3.90 2.88 -4.38
CA LEU A 190 2.97 2.55 -5.46
C LEU A 190 3.52 2.99 -6.83
N SER A 191 4.18 4.15 -6.90
CA SER A 191 4.82 4.63 -8.12
C SER A 191 6.00 3.73 -8.56
N ILE A 192 6.79 3.22 -7.61
CA ILE A 192 7.88 2.28 -7.89
C ILE A 192 7.31 0.95 -8.39
N LEU A 193 6.31 0.41 -7.70
CA LEU A 193 5.68 -0.85 -8.08
C LEU A 193 5.07 -0.79 -9.49
N SER A 194 4.36 0.29 -9.81
CA SER A 194 3.76 0.47 -11.14
C SER A 194 4.82 0.51 -12.25
N ARG A 195 5.96 1.19 -12.02
CA ARG A 195 7.10 1.20 -12.95
C ARG A 195 7.73 -0.18 -13.12
N GLU A 196 7.95 -0.90 -12.03
CA GLU A 196 8.51 -2.27 -12.09
C GLU A 196 7.62 -3.23 -12.88
N LEU A 197 6.30 -3.14 -12.69
CA LEU A 197 5.33 -3.94 -13.44
C LEU A 197 5.34 -3.58 -14.93
N GLU A 198 5.44 -2.29 -15.26
CA GLU A 198 5.52 -1.82 -16.64
C GLU A 198 6.81 -2.29 -17.32
N ASP A 199 7.95 -2.21 -16.66
CA ASP A 199 9.24 -2.66 -17.20
C ASP A 199 9.29 -4.18 -17.38
N ARG A 200 8.74 -4.95 -16.43
CA ARG A 200 8.55 -6.40 -16.59
C ARG A 200 7.66 -6.72 -17.78
N TYR A 201 6.54 -6.00 -17.93
CA TYR A 201 5.64 -6.17 -19.07
C TYR A 201 6.34 -5.89 -20.40
N ARG A 202 7.09 -4.79 -20.50
CA ARG A 202 7.86 -4.43 -21.69
C ARG A 202 8.89 -5.50 -22.04
N THR A 203 9.57 -6.06 -21.05
CA THR A 203 10.58 -7.11 -21.22
C THR A 203 9.96 -8.43 -21.70
N LEU A 204 8.88 -8.89 -21.07
CA LEU A 204 8.19 -10.11 -21.49
C LEU A 204 7.61 -9.97 -22.90
N ARG A 205 7.08 -8.78 -23.22
CA ARG A 205 6.58 -8.47 -24.56
C ARG A 205 7.68 -8.48 -25.62
N SER A 206 8.85 -7.89 -25.33
CA SER A 206 9.96 -7.90 -26.30
C SER A 206 10.50 -9.31 -26.55
N VAL A 207 10.59 -10.15 -25.51
CA VAL A 207 10.95 -11.57 -25.64
C VAL A 207 9.96 -12.30 -26.55
N LEU A 208 8.65 -12.09 -26.38
CA LEU A 208 7.64 -12.70 -27.24
C LEU A 208 7.77 -12.22 -28.70
N TYR A 209 8.04 -10.94 -28.94
CA TYR A 209 8.27 -10.44 -30.31
C TYR A 209 9.52 -11.03 -30.95
N VAL A 210 10.61 -11.19 -30.21
CA VAL A 210 11.83 -11.84 -30.70
C VAL A 210 11.57 -13.31 -31.02
N LEU A 211 10.88 -14.04 -30.14
CA LEU A 211 10.50 -15.44 -30.37
C LEU A 211 9.60 -15.60 -31.60
N LEU A 212 8.65 -14.69 -31.78
CA LEU A 212 7.78 -14.66 -32.95
C LEU A 212 8.58 -14.42 -34.23
N ALA A 213 9.51 -13.45 -34.23
CA ALA A 213 10.37 -13.16 -35.37
C ALA A 213 11.28 -14.35 -35.72
N VAL A 214 11.87 -15.02 -34.72
CA VAL A 214 12.67 -16.24 -34.90
C VAL A 214 11.81 -17.37 -35.45
N ALA A 215 10.60 -17.59 -34.93
CA ALA A 215 9.68 -18.59 -35.44
C ALA A 215 9.30 -18.35 -36.91
N PHE A 216 8.98 -17.11 -37.27
CA PHE A 216 8.71 -16.74 -38.67
C PHE A 216 9.91 -17.00 -39.58
N LEU A 217 11.12 -16.68 -39.13
CA LEU A 217 12.34 -16.92 -39.88
C LEU A 217 12.60 -18.43 -40.09
N LEU A 218 12.44 -19.25 -39.05
CA LEU A 218 12.59 -20.71 -39.14
C LEU A 218 11.53 -21.35 -40.07
N VAL A 219 10.29 -20.87 -40.01
CA VAL A 219 9.22 -21.30 -40.93
C VAL A 219 9.54 -20.89 -42.37
N GLY A 220 10.01 -19.66 -42.58
CA GLY A 220 10.43 -19.18 -43.91
C GLY A 220 11.59 -20.01 -44.49
N LEU A 221 12.60 -20.34 -43.67
CA LEU A 221 13.72 -21.19 -44.08
C LEU A 221 13.27 -22.62 -44.41
N SER A 222 12.37 -23.21 -43.61
CA SER A 222 11.86 -24.57 -43.88
C SER A 222 11.00 -24.60 -45.15
N LEU A 223 10.16 -23.59 -45.39
CA LEU A 223 9.40 -23.41 -46.64
C LEU A 223 10.33 -23.24 -47.85
N PHE A 224 11.36 -22.41 -47.74
CA PHE A 224 12.33 -22.22 -48.82
C PHE A 224 13.07 -23.52 -49.16
N GLY A 225 13.51 -24.26 -48.14
CA GLY A 225 14.11 -25.58 -48.30
C GLY A 225 13.18 -26.57 -49.00
N ALA A 226 11.90 -26.61 -48.60
CA ALA A 226 10.87 -27.43 -49.22
C ALA A 226 10.64 -27.09 -50.70
N LEU A 227 10.53 -25.80 -51.04
CA LEU A 227 10.37 -25.33 -52.42
C LEU A 227 11.59 -25.66 -53.29
N ARG A 228 12.80 -25.55 -52.75
CA ARG A 228 14.01 -25.92 -53.48
C ARG A 228 14.13 -27.43 -53.70
N ALA A 229 13.80 -28.23 -52.69
CA ALA A 229 13.84 -29.69 -52.78
C ALA A 229 12.82 -30.25 -53.78
N THR A 230 11.68 -29.58 -53.95
CA THR A 230 10.67 -29.94 -54.96
C THR A 230 11.04 -29.48 -56.37
N ARG A 231 11.72 -28.33 -56.52
CA ARG A 231 12.19 -27.81 -57.81
C ARG A 231 13.37 -28.58 -58.40
N ASN A 232 14.24 -29.16 -57.55
CA ASN A 232 15.43 -29.91 -57.96
C ASN A 232 15.18 -31.42 -58.20
N THR A 233 13.92 -31.89 -58.16
CA THR A 233 13.52 -33.31 -58.37
C THR A 233 12.56 -33.53 -59.53
#